data_AF-A0A6P0I5N4-F1
#
_entry.id   AF-A0A6P0I5N4-F1
#
_cell.length_a   1.000
_cell.length_b   1.000
_cell.length_c   1.000
_cell.angle_alpha   90.00
_cell.angle_beta   90.00
_cell.angle_gamma   90.00
#
_symmetry.space_group_name_H-M   'P 1'
#
loop_
_entity.id
_entity.type
_entity.pdbx_description
1 polymer ?
#
loop_
_entity_poly.entity_id
_entity_poly.type
_entity_poly.pdbx_seq_one_letter_code
_entity_poly.pdbx_strand_id
1 'polypeptide(L)'
;MTQCLNPDCLKTNPPETKFCQSCGEKLVLVERYRALKIIGQGGFGRTFQAVDEYRPSKPFCVIKQFFPQAQGTKNLEKAAS
;
A
#
# COMPACT_ATOMS: atom_id res chain seq x y z
N MET A 1 -8.34 -3.00 11.71
CA MET A 1 -7.67 -1.75 11.30
C MET A 1 -7.55 -1.72 9.79
N THR A 2 -7.46 -0.54 9.17
CA THR A 2 -7.28 -0.40 7.72
C THR A 2 -6.12 0.53 7.40
N GLN A 3 -5.13 0.00 6.68
CA GLN A 3 -3.97 0.75 6.24
C GLN A 3 -4.34 1.60 5.02
N CYS A 4 -4.01 2.90 5.04
CA CYS A 4 -4.17 3.75 3.86
C CYS A 4 -3.28 3.27 2.70
N LEU A 5 -3.82 3.28 1.49
CA LEU A 5 -3.15 2.87 0.25
C LEU A 5 -2.51 4.03 -0.51
N ASN A 6 -2.74 5.28 -0.09
CA ASN A 6 -2.08 6.43 -0.70
C ASN A 6 -0.56 6.34 -0.43
N PRO A 7 0.32 6.44 -1.44
CA PRO A 7 1.77 6.36 -1.26
C PRO A 7 2.32 7.32 -0.20
N ASP A 8 1.73 8.53 -0.12
CA ASP A 8 2.14 9.65 0.72
C ASP A 8 1.43 9.66 2.09
N CYS A 9 0.56 8.69 2.36
CA CYS A 9 -0.16 8.59 3.63
C CYS A 9 -0.15 7.17 4.19
N LEU A 10 0.43 7.02 5.38
CA LEU A 10 0.52 5.75 6.10
C LEU A 10 -0.46 5.65 7.28
N LYS A 11 -1.51 6.48 7.31
CA LYS A 11 -2.48 6.46 8.39
C LYS A 11 -3.15 5.09 8.50
N THR A 12 -3.15 4.55 9.73
CA THR A 12 -4.02 3.45 10.12
C THR A 12 -5.37 4.00 10.54
N ASN A 13 -6.43 3.50 9.91
CA ASN A 13 -7.81 3.90 10.15
C ASN A 13 -8.56 2.81 10.95
N PRO A 14 -9.64 3.20 11.67
CA PRO A 14 -10.56 2.23 12.25
C PRO A 14 -11.09 1.23 11.22
N PRO A 15 -11.49 0.02 11.64
CA PRO A 15 -12.17 -0.95 10.76
C PRO A 15 -13.36 -0.31 10.02
N GLU A 16 -13.71 -0.86 8.85
CA GLU A 16 -14.92 -0.50 8.07
C GLU A 16 -14.98 0.93 7.50
N THR A 17 -14.02 1.80 7.85
CA THR A 17 -13.88 3.13 7.23
C THR A 17 -13.70 3.00 5.72
N LYS A 18 -14.48 3.77 4.95
CA LYS A 18 -14.40 3.76 3.46
C LYS A 18 -13.33 4.72 2.93
N PHE A 19 -13.09 5.81 3.66
CA PHE A 19 -12.15 6.85 3.30
C PHE A 19 -11.15 7.10 4.42
N CYS A 20 -9.92 7.44 4.06
CA CYS A 20 -8.86 7.74 5.00
C CYS A 20 -9.19 9.02 5.76
N GLN A 21 -9.17 8.96 7.09
CA GLN A 21 -9.44 10.12 7.95
C GLN A 21 -8.36 11.21 7.86
N SER A 22 -7.20 10.89 7.26
CA SER A 22 -6.09 11.84 7.13
C SER A 22 -5.96 12.47 5.74
N CYS A 23 -6.30 11.75 4.66
CA CYS A 23 -6.07 12.23 3.29
C CYS A 23 -7.26 12.05 2.35
N GLY A 24 -8.38 11.48 2.82
CA GLY A 24 -9.58 11.27 2.00
C GLY A 24 -9.48 10.13 0.97
N GLU A 25 -8.33 9.46 0.84
CA GLU A 25 -8.17 8.34 -0.10
C GLU A 25 -9.15 7.19 0.18
N LYS A 26 -9.64 6.53 -0.88
CA LYS A 26 -10.44 5.31 -0.72
C LYS A 26 -9.61 4.20 -0.08
N LEU A 27 -10.14 3.61 0.98
CA LEU A 27 -9.47 2.56 1.74
C LEU A 27 -9.75 1.14 1.23
N VAL A 28 -10.70 1.02 0.30
CA VAL A 28 -11.06 -0.24 -0.36
C VAL A 28 -10.69 -0.15 -1.83
N LEU A 29 -9.65 -0.89 -2.21
CA LEU A 29 -9.19 -0.95 -3.59
C LEU A 29 -10.22 -1.70 -4.43
N VAL A 30 -10.66 -1.08 -5.53
CA VAL A 30 -11.67 -1.59 -6.46
C VAL A 30 -12.94 -2.12 -5.76
N GLU A 31 -13.31 -1.49 -4.64
CA GLU A 31 -14.47 -1.87 -3.80
C GLU A 31 -14.45 -3.34 -3.33
N ARG A 32 -13.25 -3.95 -3.26
CA ARG A 32 -13.07 -5.37 -2.89
C ARG A 32 -11.94 -5.64 -1.92
N TYR A 33 -10.78 -5.01 -2.08
CA TYR A 33 -9.60 -5.36 -1.30
C TYR A 33 -9.30 -4.31 -0.24
N ARG A 34 -9.23 -4.73 1.02
CA ARG A 34 -8.91 -3.86 2.15
C ARG A 34 -7.52 -4.17 2.70
N ALA A 35 -6.63 -3.18 2.68
CA ALA A 35 -5.29 -3.32 3.26
C ALA A 35 -5.35 -3.29 4.80
N LEU A 36 -4.67 -4.23 5.45
CA LEU A 36 -4.63 -4.35 6.90
C LEU A 36 -3.34 -3.76 7.49
N LYS A 37 -2.19 -4.16 6.95
CA LYS A 37 -0.86 -3.73 7.41
C LYS A 37 0.19 -3.90 6.30
N ILE A 38 1.27 -3.16 6.41
CA ILE A 38 2.47 -3.34 5.57
C ILE A 38 3.20 -4.60 6.03
N ILE A 39 3.60 -5.44 5.08
CA ILE A 39 4.39 -6.67 5.31
C ILE A 39 5.74 -6.66 4.59
N GLY A 40 5.99 -5.65 3.76
CA GLY A 40 7.29 -5.43 3.12
C GLY A 40 7.36 -4.07 2.43
N GLN A 41 8.54 -3.45 2.43
CA GLN A 41 8.78 -2.17 1.78
C GLN A 41 10.23 -2.13 1.28
N GLY A 42 10.45 -1.56 0.08
CA GLY A 42 11.77 -1.38 -0.51
C GLY A 42 11.75 -0.40 -1.67
N GLY A 43 12.86 -0.29 -2.40
CA GLY A 43 13.01 0.68 -3.50
C GLY A 43 12.02 0.50 -4.67
N PHE A 44 11.41 -0.69 -4.78
CA PHE A 44 10.45 -1.00 -5.86
C PHE A 44 8.98 -0.81 -5.47
N GLY A 45 8.70 -0.51 -4.20
CA GLY A 45 7.33 -0.41 -3.74
C GLY A 45 7.07 -0.89 -2.31
N ARG A 46 5.79 -1.11 -2.05
CA ARG A 46 5.25 -1.50 -0.74
C ARG A 46 4.28 -2.67 -0.91
N THR A 47 4.37 -3.62 0.01
CA THR A 47 3.54 -4.82 0.04
C THR A 47 2.66 -4.79 1.29
N PHE A 48 1.36 -4.98 1.10
CA PHE A 48 0.38 -4.99 2.17
C PHE A 48 -0.24 -6.38 2.30
N GLN A 49 -0.41 -6.85 3.53
CA GLN A 49 -1.41 -7.89 3.81
C GLN A 49 -2.79 -7.24 3.71
N ALA A 50 -3.69 -7.87 2.97
CA ALA A 50 -5.03 -7.40 2.70
C ALA A 50 -6.05 -8.52 2.88
N VAL A 51 -7.33 -8.17 2.81
CA VAL A 51 -8.47 -9.09 2.79
C VAL A 51 -9.26 -8.87 1.51
N ASP A 52 -9.67 -9.96 0.87
CA ASP A 52 -10.67 -9.96 -0.19
C ASP A 52 -12.07 -9.95 0.44
N GLU A 53 -12.69 -8.77 0.54
CA GLU A 53 -13.98 -8.58 1.19
C GLU A 53 -15.15 -9.14 0.37
N TYR A 54 -14.95 -9.36 -0.93
CA TYR A 54 -15.98 -9.90 -1.82
C TYR A 54 -16.22 -11.39 -1.59
N ARG A 55 -15.20 -12.14 -1.17
CA ARG A 55 -15.36 -13.57 -0.87
C ARG A 55 -15.98 -13.78 0.53
N PRO A 56 -16.96 -14.67 0.69
CA PRO A 56 -17.60 -14.92 1.99
C PRO A 56 -16.64 -15.31 3.11
N SER A 57 -15.59 -16.08 2.79
CA SER A 57 -14.56 -16.50 3.74
C SER A 57 -13.56 -15.40 4.10
N LYS A 58 -13.65 -14.22 3.46
CA LYS A 58 -12.75 -13.07 3.64
C LYS A 58 -11.27 -13.48 3.70
N PRO A 59 -10.76 -14.21 2.69
CA PRO A 59 -9.42 -14.74 2.73
C PRO A 59 -8.39 -13.62 2.70
N PHE A 60 -7.23 -13.87 3.33
CA PHE A 60 -6.09 -12.98 3.21
C PHE A 60 -5.52 -13.02 1.79
N CYS A 61 -5.12 -11.85 1.31
CA CYS A 61 -4.44 -11.65 0.05
C CYS A 61 -3.33 -10.59 0.20
N VAL A 62 -2.64 -10.28 -0.90
CA VAL A 62 -1.55 -9.30 -0.90
C VAL A 62 -1.85 -8.21 -1.92
N ILE A 63 -1.67 -6.96 -1.52
CA ILE A 63 -1.64 -5.81 -2.43
C ILE A 63 -0.18 -5.38 -2.61
N LYS A 64 0.28 -5.28 -3.85
CA LYS A 64 1.60 -4.73 -4.19
C LYS A 64 1.43 -3.35 -4.81
N GLN A 65 1.87 -2.33 -4.10
CA GLN A 65 1.98 -0.96 -4.59
C GLN A 65 3.37 -0.78 -5.20
N PHE A 66 3.43 -0.47 -6.48
CA PHE A 66 4.68 -0.16 -7.18
C PHE A 66 4.95 1.33 -7.09
N PHE A 67 6.18 1.71 -6.75
CA PHE A 67 6.63 3.09 -6.91
C PHE A 67 7.21 3.24 -8.31
N PRO A 68 6.94 4.35 -9.02
CA PRO A 68 7.65 4.62 -10.26
C PRO A 68 9.15 4.57 -9.97
N GLN A 69 9.90 3.74 -10.70
CA GLN A 69 11.35 3.87 -10.68
C GLN A 69 11.65 5.31 -11.06
N ALA A 70 12.50 5.98 -10.29
CA ALA A 70 13.06 7.26 -10.71
C ALA A 70 13.88 7.03 -12.00
N GLN A 71 13.23 7.01 -13.16
CA GLN A 71 13.88 7.31 -14.43
C GLN A 71 14.18 8.82 -14.40
N GLY A 72 15.25 9.18 -13.71
CA GLY A 72 15.57 10.58 -13.44
C GLY A 72 16.76 10.76 -12.51
N THR A 73 17.97 10.54 -13.05
CA THR A 73 19.26 11.11 -12.64
C THR A 73 19.71 10.97 -11.18
N LYS A 74 20.64 10.02 -10.94
CA LYS A 74 21.98 10.20 -10.33
C LYS A 74 22.52 8.85 -9.85
N ASN A 75 22.95 8.02 -10.80
CA ASN A 75 24.05 7.09 -10.53
C ASN A 75 25.33 7.93 -10.50
N LEU A 76 25.56 8.63 -9.37
CA LEU A 76 26.88 9.18 -9.11
C LEU A 76 27.78 8.01 -8.72
N GLU A 77 28.65 7.68 -9.66
CA GLU A 77 29.94 7.03 -9.51
C GLU A 77 30.36 6.80 -8.06
N LYS A 78 30.24 5.54 -7.60
CA LYS A 78 31.07 5.05 -6.50
C LYS A 78 31.36 3.56 -6.67
N ALA A 79 32.15 3.27 -7.68
CA ALA A 79 32.91 2.03 -7.78
C ALA A 79 34.21 2.30 -8.56
N ALA A 80 35.06 3.15 -7.98
CA ALA A 80 36.48 3.11 -8.22
C ALA A 80 37.14 3.04 -6.84
N SER A 81 37.61 1.85 -6.48
CA SER A 81 38.63 1.59 -5.48
C SER A 81 39.41 0.39 -5.96
#